data_AF-A0A0N0P4U1-F1
#
_entry.id   AF-A0A0N0P4U1-F1
#
_cell.length_a   1.000
_cell.length_b   1.000
_cell.length_c   1.000
_cell.angle_alpha   90.00
_cell.angle_beta   90.00
_cell.angle_gamma   90.00
#
_symmetry.space_group_name_H-M   'P 1'
#
loop_
_entity.id
_entity.type
_entity.pdbx_description
1 polymer ?
#
loop_
_entity_poly.entity_id
_entity_poly.type
_entity_poly.pdbx_seq_one_letter_code
_entity_poly.pdbx_strand_id
1 'polypeptide(L)'
;MSDEAFAAAPAPITKEHLDYEGRVRVEKRKDELADTYSAYLAAHPEINPLLHDIMQHILVHKPEHPLEAIRDYIKSRSPVT
;
A
#
# COMPACT_ATOMS: atom_id res chain seq x y z
N MET A 1 14.79 -43.06 -44.76
CA MET A 1 15.62 -42.05 -44.09
C MET A 1 14.65 -41.12 -43.38
N SER A 2 14.76 -41.06 -42.07
CA SER A 2 13.77 -40.49 -41.15
C SER A 2 13.99 -38.98 -41.03
N ASP A 3 12.98 -38.17 -41.34
CA ASP A 3 12.96 -36.75 -41.03
C ASP A 3 12.66 -36.60 -39.53
N GLU A 4 13.71 -36.49 -38.72
CA GLU A 4 13.60 -36.03 -37.34
C GLU A 4 13.32 -34.52 -37.36
N ALA A 5 12.05 -34.17 -37.15
CA ALA A 5 11.61 -32.82 -36.86
C ALA A 5 12.35 -32.32 -35.61
N PHE A 6 13.39 -31.51 -35.82
CA PHE A 6 14.07 -30.76 -34.77
C PHE A 6 13.02 -29.87 -34.08
N ALA A 7 12.55 -30.32 -32.91
CA ALA A 7 11.76 -29.49 -32.02
C ALA A 7 12.59 -28.24 -31.69
N ALA A 8 12.16 -27.08 -32.19
CA ALA A 8 12.80 -25.81 -31.92
C ALA A 8 12.91 -25.63 -30.40
N ALA A 9 14.15 -25.49 -29.91
CA ALA A 9 14.40 -25.22 -28.50
C ALA A 9 13.62 -23.96 -28.08
N PRO A 10 13.03 -23.92 -26.88
CA PRO A 10 12.31 -22.74 -26.41
C PRO A 10 13.26 -21.54 -26.42
N ALA A 11 12.83 -20.45 -27.06
CA ALA A 11 13.61 -19.23 -27.19
C ALA A 11 14.14 -18.79 -25.81
N PRO A 12 15.39 -18.29 -25.72
CA PRO A 12 15.97 -17.91 -24.45
C PRO A 12 15.14 -16.77 -23.85
N ILE A 13 14.62 -16.97 -22.64
CA ILE A 13 13.93 -15.93 -21.86
C ILE A 13 14.92 -14.78 -21.68
N THR A 14 14.69 -13.67 -22.37
CA THR A 14 15.58 -12.51 -22.32
C THR A 14 15.37 -11.76 -20.99
N LYS A 15 16.43 -11.19 -20.43
CA LYS A 15 16.40 -10.44 -19.16
C LYS A 15 15.36 -9.31 -19.17
N GLU A 16 15.11 -8.73 -20.34
CA GLU A 16 14.11 -7.69 -20.58
C GLU A 16 12.68 -8.18 -20.31
N HIS A 17 12.37 -9.45 -20.59
CA HIS A 17 11.06 -10.04 -20.32
C HIS A 17 10.83 -10.25 -18.81
N LEU A 18 11.89 -10.66 -18.08
CA LEU A 18 11.85 -10.77 -16.62
C LEU A 18 11.67 -9.41 -15.93
N ASP A 19 12.32 -8.36 -16.44
CA ASP A 19 12.17 -7.01 -15.92
C ASP A 19 10.75 -6.47 -16.15
N TYR A 20 10.17 -6.72 -17.33
CA TYR A 20 8.80 -6.36 -17.64
C TYR A 20 7.77 -7.09 -16.74
N GLU A 21 7.86 -8.42 -16.61
CA GLU A 21 6.96 -9.18 -15.74
C GLU A 21 7.08 -8.76 -14.27
N GLY A 22 8.31 -8.48 -13.81
CA GLY A 22 8.57 -7.95 -12.47
C GLY A 22 7.87 -6.63 -12.23
N ARG A 23 8.00 -5.68 -13.17
CA ARG A 23 7.33 -4.38 -13.11
C ARG A 23 5.82 -4.49 -13.12
N VAL A 24 5.25 -5.31 -14.01
CA VAL A 24 3.79 -5.54 -14.07
C VAL A 24 3.26 -6.13 -12.76
N ARG A 25 4.01 -7.05 -12.12
CA ARG A 25 3.63 -7.62 -10.83
C ARG A 25 3.65 -6.58 -9.70
N VAL A 26 4.63 -5.66 -9.71
CA VAL A 26 4.70 -4.55 -8.74
C VAL A 26 3.56 -3.56 -8.96
N GLU A 27 3.28 -3.19 -10.21
CA GLU A 27 2.20 -2.26 -10.57
C GLU A 27 0.84 -2.83 -10.15
N LYS A 28 0.55 -4.09 -10.52
CA LYS A 28 -0.70 -4.75 -10.15
C LYS A 28 -0.88 -4.85 -8.63
N ARG A 29 0.19 -5.14 -7.89
CA ARG A 29 0.15 -5.20 -6.42
C ARG A 29 -0.10 -3.84 -5.78
N LYS A 30 0.39 -2.75 -6.39
CA LYS A 30 0.09 -1.39 -5.96
C LYS A 30 -1.40 -1.08 -6.12
N ASP A 31 -1.99 -1.46 -7.25
CA ASP A 31 -3.41 -1.22 -7.51
C ASP A 31 -4.29 -2.04 -6.57
N GLU A 32 -3.98 -3.32 -6.37
CA GLU A 32 -4.67 -4.18 -5.39
C GLU A 32 -4.59 -3.60 -3.96
N LEU A 33 -3.44 -3.03 -3.58
CA LEU A 33 -3.27 -2.40 -2.28
C LEU A 33 -4.09 -1.11 -2.16
N ALA A 34 -4.14 -0.30 -3.22
CA ALA A 34 -4.92 0.93 -3.27
C ALA A 34 -6.43 0.66 -3.19
N ASP A 35 -6.90 -0.37 -3.89
CA ASP A 35 -8.29 -0.83 -3.85
C ASP A 35 -8.66 -1.33 -2.45
N THR A 36 -7.79 -2.15 -1.86
CA THR A 36 -7.99 -2.67 -0.49
C THR A 36 -8.04 -1.53 0.53
N TYR A 37 -7.13 -0.55 0.42
CA TYR A 37 -7.11 0.62 1.28
C TYR A 37 -8.37 1.47 1.13
N SER A 38 -8.82 1.70 -0.10
CA SER A 38 -10.04 2.47 -0.39
C SER A 38 -11.28 1.78 0.17
N ALA A 39 -11.36 0.46 0.01
CA ALA A 39 -12.44 -0.35 0.58
C ALA A 39 -12.43 -0.31 2.11
N TYR A 40 -11.26 -0.36 2.74
CA TYR A 40 -11.11 -0.24 4.19
C TYR A 40 -11.60 1.13 4.70
N LEU A 41 -11.18 2.23 4.07
CA LEU A 41 -11.66 3.56 4.45
C LEU A 41 -13.17 3.73 4.23
N ALA A 42 -13.73 3.15 3.16
CA ALA A 42 -15.17 3.18 2.91
C ALA A 42 -15.97 2.39 3.97
N ALA A 43 -15.41 1.27 4.46
CA ALA A 43 -16.01 0.46 5.51
C ALA A 43 -15.93 1.11 6.91
N HIS A 44 -14.99 2.04 7.10
CA HIS A 44 -14.68 2.70 8.37
C HIS A 44 -14.80 4.23 8.27
N PRO A 45 -16.02 4.77 8.10
CA PRO A 45 -16.23 6.22 7.93
C PRO A 45 -15.78 7.04 9.15
N GLU A 46 -15.65 6.42 10.33
CA GLU A 46 -15.14 7.03 11.56
C GLU A 46 -13.66 7.43 11.50
N ILE A 47 -12.86 6.81 10.62
CA ILE A 47 -11.41 7.03 10.55
C ILE A 47 -11.07 8.42 10.02
N ASN A 48 -11.75 8.88 8.96
CA ASN A 48 -11.46 10.16 8.33
C ASN A 48 -11.66 11.35 9.28
N PRO A 49 -12.79 11.47 10.00
CA PRO A 49 -12.97 12.51 11.01
C PRO A 49 -11.91 12.45 12.12
N LEU A 50 -11.58 11.25 12.62
CA LEU A 50 -10.56 11.08 13.66
C LEU A 50 -9.18 11.55 13.19
N LEU A 51 -8.78 11.19 11.96
CA LEU A 51 -7.53 11.67 11.37
C LEU A 51 -7.53 13.18 11.20
N HIS A 52 -8.64 13.77 10.76
CA HIS A 52 -8.77 15.22 10.62
C HIS A 52 -8.58 15.93 11.97
N ASP A 53 -9.23 15.42 13.01
CA ASP A 53 -9.14 15.89 14.39
C ASP A 53 -7.71 15.84 14.94
N ILE A 54 -7.01 14.73 14.73
CA ILE A 54 -5.59 14.57 15.09
C ILE A 54 -4.73 15.58 14.34
N MET A 55 -4.90 15.71 13.03
CA MET A 55 -4.12 16.63 12.21
C MET A 55 -4.34 18.08 12.62
N GLN A 56 -5.60 18.46 12.88
CA GLN A 56 -5.93 19.80 13.37
C GLN A 56 -5.26 20.08 14.72
N HIS A 57 -5.27 19.11 15.64
CA HIS A 57 -4.59 19.25 16.93
C HIS A 57 -3.10 19.55 16.74
N ILE A 58 -2.40 18.79 15.90
CA ILE A 58 -0.97 18.97 15.64
C ILE A 58 -0.67 20.28 14.93
N LEU A 59 -1.44 20.65 13.91
CA LEU A 59 -1.19 21.85 13.13
C LEU A 59 -1.45 23.15 13.93
N VAL A 60 -2.40 23.11 14.87
CA VAL A 60 -2.71 24.26 15.75
C VAL A 60 -1.65 24.42 16.83
N HIS A 61 -1.29 23.33 17.51
CA HIS A 61 -0.43 23.40 18.70
C HIS A 61 1.07 23.35 18.36
N LYS A 62 1.41 22.85 17.16
CA LYS A 62 2.78 22.70 16.64
C LYS A 62 3.76 22.21 17.72
N PRO A 63 3.47 21.07 18.36
CA PRO A 63 4.32 20.55 19.42
C PRO A 63 5.70 20.18 18.87
N GLU A 64 6.74 20.35 19.70
CA GLU A 64 8.12 19.93 19.39
C GLU A 64 8.23 18.43 19.10
N HIS A 65 7.36 17.62 19.73
CA HIS A 65 7.28 16.16 19.56
C HIS A 65 5.91 15.74 19.02
N PRO A 66 5.67 15.84 17.70
CA PRO A 66 4.35 15.64 17.11
C PRO A 66 3.79 14.22 17.29
N LEU A 67 4.63 13.20 17.18
CA LEU A 67 4.18 11.81 17.35
C LEU A 67 3.73 11.50 18.79
N GLU A 68 4.41 12.09 19.78
CA GLU A 68 4.03 11.94 21.19
C GLU A 68 2.70 12.65 21.46
N ALA A 69 2.53 13.86 20.92
CA ALA A 69 1.27 14.59 21.03
C ALA A 69 0.10 13.85 20.37
N ILE A 70 0.30 13.19 19.22
CA ILE A 70 -0.72 12.34 18.59
C ILE A 70 -1.11 11.19 19.54
N ARG A 71 -0.13 10.49 20.10
CA ARG A 71 -0.38 9.38 21.03
C ARG A 71 -1.19 9.84 22.24
N ASP A 72 -0.81 10.96 22.83
CA ASP A 72 -1.44 11.49 24.04
C ASP A 72 -2.84 12.03 23.74
N TYR A 73 -3.03 12.64 22.56
CA TYR A 73 -4.35 13.03 22.05
C TYR A 73 -5.29 11.83 21.91
N ILE A 74 -4.84 10.74 21.27
CA ILE A 74 -5.64 9.52 21.12
C ILE A 74 -5.98 8.93 22.49
N LYS A 75 -4.99 8.82 23.39
CA LYS A 75 -5.22 8.33 24.76
C LYS A 75 -6.27 9.13 25.52
N SER A 76 -6.30 10.45 25.35
CA SER A 76 -7.27 11.31 26.02
C SER A 76 -8.72 11.10 25.54
N ARG A 77 -8.90 10.56 24.34
CA ARG A 77 -10.21 10.32 23.70
C ARG A 77 -10.66 8.87 23.72
N SER A 78 -9.75 7.93 23.98
CA SER A 78 -10.11 6.53 24.19
C SER A 78 -10.77 6.38 25.57
N PRO A 79 -11.94 5.74 25.67
CA PRO A 79 -12.52 5.43 26.97
C PRO A 79 -11.55 4.57 27.78
N VAL A 80 -11.46 4.85 29.09
CA VAL A 80 -10.70 4.01 30.02
C VAL A 80 -11.45 2.68 30.11
N THR A 81 -10.91 1.64 29.48
CA THR A 81 -11.36 0.25 29.64
C THR A 81 -10.84 -0.31 30.95
#